data_AF-A0A529NRC9-F1
#
_entry.id   AF-A0A529NRC9-F1
#
_cell.length_a   1.000
_cell.length_b   1.000
_cell.length_c   1.000
_cell.angle_alpha   90.00
_cell.angle_beta   90.00
_cell.angle_gamma   90.00
#
_symmetry.space_group_name_H-M   'P 1'
#
loop_
_entity.id
_entity.type
_entity.pdbx_description
1 polymer ?
#
loop_
_entity_poly.entity_id
_entity_poly.type
_entity_poly.pdbx_seq_one_letter_code
_entity_poly.pdbx_strand_id
1 'polypeptide(L)'
;DLARRIITHSQAAVASILTAVARGINLSIAEGLLVEAEQFARIVPTADLREGLDAWIERRKPAYDGSWTHITRPSEARRASLAMDRLADQGETATRPFMLGWKRQK
;
A
#
# COMPACT_ATOMS: atom_id res chain seq x y z
N ASP A 1 -11.95 7.98 -24.10
CA ASP A 1 -13.07 7.13 -23.62
C ASP A 1 -12.60 6.06 -22.62
N LEU A 2 -11.61 5.23 -22.98
CA LEU A 2 -11.07 4.16 -22.13
C LEU A 2 -10.68 4.59 -20.71
N ALA A 3 -9.90 5.66 -20.56
CA ALA A 3 -9.48 6.14 -19.24
C ALA A 3 -10.67 6.40 -18.30
N ARG A 4 -11.77 6.95 -18.84
CA ARG A 4 -13.00 7.21 -18.07
C ARG A 4 -13.64 5.93 -17.54
N ARG A 5 -13.52 4.82 -18.28
CA ARG A 5 -14.01 3.50 -17.87
C ARG A 5 -13.13 2.85 -16.81
N ILE A 6 -11.83 3.15 -16.81
CA ILE A 6 -10.90 2.61 -15.81
C ILE A 6 -11.06 3.33 -14.47
N ILE A 7 -11.15 4.66 -14.46
CA ILE A 7 -11.23 5.46 -13.23
C ILE A 7 -12.52 5.25 -12.41
N THR A 8 -13.52 4.53 -12.94
CA THR A 8 -14.71 4.15 -12.17
C THR A 8 -14.48 2.97 -11.23
N HIS A 9 -13.32 2.31 -11.30
CA HIS A 9 -12.94 1.20 -10.44
C HIS A 9 -12.02 1.66 -9.31
N SER A 10 -11.87 0.84 -8.27
CA SER A 10 -10.87 1.05 -7.23
C SER A 10 -9.47 1.16 -7.84
N GLN A 11 -8.76 2.23 -7.51
CA GLN A 11 -7.38 2.42 -7.97
C GLN A 11 -6.46 1.32 -7.44
N ALA A 12 -6.69 0.88 -6.20
CA ALA A 12 -5.94 -0.21 -5.59
C ALA A 12 -6.16 -1.54 -6.33
N ALA A 13 -7.41 -1.85 -6.67
CA ALA A 13 -7.74 -3.05 -7.44
C ALA A 13 -7.08 -3.03 -8.83
N VAL A 14 -7.16 -1.91 -9.56
CA VAL A 14 -6.54 -1.76 -10.89
C VAL A 14 -5.03 -1.94 -10.81
N ALA A 15 -4.36 -1.31 -9.85
CA ALA A 15 -2.91 -1.45 -9.66
C ALA A 15 -2.50 -2.91 -9.32
N SER A 16 -3.30 -3.58 -8.48
CA SER A 16 -3.10 -4.98 -8.10
C SER A 16 -3.23 -5.92 -9.30
N ILE A 17 -4.25 -5.72 -10.15
CA ILE A 17 -4.46 -6.52 -11.37
C ILE A 17 -3.30 -6.32 -12.34
N LEU A 18 -2.89 -5.07 -12.58
CA LEU A 18 -1.76 -4.77 -13.47
C LEU A 18 -0.47 -5.41 -12.95
N THR A 19 -0.25 -5.40 -11.63
CA THR A 19 0.91 -6.05 -11.01
C THR A 19 0.85 -7.56 -11.17
N ALA A 20 -0.30 -8.19 -10.93
CA ALA A 20 -0.49 -9.63 -11.08
C ALA A 20 -0.22 -10.07 -12.51
N VAL A 21 -0.81 -9.39 -13.50
CA VAL A 21 -0.64 -9.69 -14.92
C VAL A 21 0.80 -9.47 -15.36
N ALA A 22 1.40 -8.32 -15.05
CA ALA A 22 2.76 -8.00 -15.51
C ALA A 22 3.81 -8.96 -14.94
N ARG A 23 3.63 -9.42 -13.69
CA ARG A 23 4.55 -10.38 -13.06
C ARG A 23 4.24 -11.83 -13.45
N GLY A 24 2.98 -12.17 -13.70
CA GLY A 24 2.51 -13.54 -13.96
C GLY A 24 2.59 -13.99 -15.41
N ILE A 25 2.61 -13.06 -16.39
CA ILE A 25 2.42 -13.39 -17.82
C ILE A 25 3.46 -14.37 -18.40
N ASN A 26 4.68 -14.40 -17.84
CA ASN A 26 5.76 -15.27 -18.29
C ASN A 26 6.05 -16.44 -17.31
N LEU A 27 5.16 -16.67 -16.33
CA LEU A 27 5.31 -17.73 -15.35
C LEU A 27 4.54 -18.99 -15.78
N SER A 28 4.87 -20.13 -15.16
CA SER A 28 3.99 -21.30 -15.25
C SER A 28 2.63 -21.00 -14.59
N ILE A 29 1.60 -21.79 -14.91
CA ILE A 29 0.26 -21.60 -14.33
C ILE A 29 0.31 -21.61 -12.80
N ALA A 30 1.06 -22.54 -12.20
CA ALA A 30 1.16 -22.66 -10.75
C ALA A 30 1.78 -21.40 -10.11
N GLU A 31 2.85 -20.89 -10.71
CA GLU A 31 3.52 -19.67 -10.22
C GLU A 31 2.68 -18.41 -10.47
N GLY A 32 1.99 -18.33 -11.61
CA GLY A 32 1.05 -17.24 -11.91
C GLY A 32 -0.08 -17.17 -10.88
N LEU A 33 -0.67 -18.32 -10.51
CA LEU A 33 -1.70 -18.40 -9.47
C LEU A 33 -1.19 -17.94 -8.11
N LEU A 34 0.08 -18.21 -7.77
CA LEU A 34 0.68 -17.72 -6.53
C LEU A 34 0.80 -16.19 -6.53
N VAL A 35 1.22 -15.60 -7.66
CA VAL A 35 1.28 -14.14 -7.82
C VAL A 35 -0.12 -13.52 -7.70
N GLU A 36 -1.12 -14.10 -8.36
CA GLU A 36 -2.52 -13.64 -8.28
C GLU A 36 -3.05 -13.73 -6.85
N ALA A 37 -2.79 -14.83 -6.14
CA ALA A 37 -3.20 -15.02 -4.75
C ALA A 37 -2.55 -13.98 -3.81
N GLU A 38 -1.26 -13.68 -4.01
CA GLU A 38 -0.56 -12.65 -3.23
C GLU A 38 -1.18 -11.26 -3.45
N GLN A 39 -1.43 -10.90 -4.71
CA GLN A 39 -2.05 -9.61 -5.06
C GLN A 39 -3.48 -9.52 -4.53
N PHE A 40 -4.26 -10.60 -4.62
CA PHE A 40 -5.60 -10.67 -4.03
C PHE A 40 -5.56 -10.50 -2.51
N ALA A 41 -4.65 -11.18 -1.80
CA ALA A 41 -4.51 -11.06 -0.36
C ALA A 41 -4.21 -9.62 0.11
N ARG A 42 -3.55 -8.80 -0.72
CA ARG A 42 -3.32 -7.37 -0.44
C ARG A 42 -4.60 -6.53 -0.56
N ILE A 43 -5.52 -6.92 -1.45
CA ILE A 43 -6.79 -6.21 -1.69
C ILE A 43 -7.90 -6.64 -0.73
N VAL A 44 -7.93 -7.90 -0.30
CA VAL A 44 -8.91 -8.43 0.68
C VAL A 44 -9.19 -7.50 1.87
N PRO A 45 -8.18 -6.95 2.55
CA PRO A 45 -8.40 -6.09 3.71
C PRO A 45 -8.74 -4.64 3.36
N THR A 46 -8.93 -4.24 2.09
CA THR A 46 -9.15 -2.82 1.73
C THR A 46 -10.59 -2.38 1.91
N ALA A 47 -10.79 -1.10 2.27
CA ALA A 47 -12.11 -0.48 2.33
C ALA A 47 -12.83 -0.51 0.96
N ASP A 48 -12.09 -0.26 -0.12
CA ASP A 48 -12.61 -0.30 -1.49
C ASP A 48 -13.21 -1.67 -1.86
N LEU A 49 -12.58 -2.78 -1.45
CA LEU A 49 -13.15 -4.11 -1.70
C LEU A 49 -14.47 -4.30 -0.94
N ARG A 50 -14.49 -3.92 0.35
CA ARG A 50 -15.71 -4.00 1.16
C ARG A 50 -16.85 -3.19 0.55
N GLU A 51 -16.59 -1.92 0.24
CA GLU A 51 -17.56 -1.03 -0.40
C GLU A 51 -18.03 -1.58 -1.77
N GLY A 52 -17.11 -2.17 -2.56
CA GLY A 52 -17.48 -2.82 -3.81
C GLY A 52 -18.47 -3.98 -3.63
N LEU A 53 -18.26 -4.80 -2.59
CA LEU A 53 -19.16 -5.91 -2.26
C LEU A 53 -20.49 -5.41 -1.68
N ASP A 54 -20.45 -4.45 -0.76
CA ASP A 54 -21.65 -3.87 -0.13
C ASP A 54 -22.53 -3.19 -1.19
N ALA A 55 -21.93 -2.38 -2.08
CA ALA A 55 -22.64 -1.74 -3.18
C ALA A 55 -23.27 -2.76 -4.15
N TRP A 56 -22.59 -3.88 -4.42
CA TRP A 56 -23.13 -4.95 -5.26
C TRP A 56 -24.33 -5.64 -4.61
N ILE A 57 -24.23 -5.97 -3.32
CA ILE A 57 -25.34 -6.55 -2.53
C ILE A 57 -26.54 -5.60 -2.54
N GLU A 58 -26.30 -4.30 -2.32
CA GLU A 58 -27.32 -3.25 -2.28
C GLU A 58 -27.80 -2.77 -3.66
N ARG A 59 -27.23 -3.31 -4.76
CA ARG A 59 -27.53 -2.92 -6.15
C ARG A 59 -27.38 -1.41 -6.42
N ARG A 60 -26.41 -0.78 -5.78
CA ARG A 60 -26.04 0.63 -5.99
C ARG A 60 -24.68 0.74 -6.65
N LYS A 61 -24.31 1.96 -7.05
CA LYS A 61 -22.96 2.23 -7.55
C LYS A 61 -21.98 2.33 -6.37
N PRO A 62 -20.80 1.69 -6.45
CA PRO A 62 -19.78 1.82 -5.41
C PRO A 62 -19.14 3.21 -5.43
N ALA A 63 -18.77 3.69 -4.24
CA ALA A 63 -18.05 4.94 -4.02
C ALA A 63 -16.66 4.65 -3.47
N TYR A 64 -15.69 4.48 -4.37
CA TYR A 64 -14.30 4.22 -4.00
C TYR A 64 -13.61 5.50 -3.52
N ASP A 65 -12.96 5.44 -2.36
CA ASP A 65 -12.16 6.55 -1.84
C ASP A 65 -10.70 6.51 -2.33
N GLY A 66 -10.35 5.44 -3.06
CA GLY A 66 -9.02 5.23 -3.65
C GLY A 66 -7.94 4.96 -2.60
N SER A 67 -8.34 4.71 -1.35
CA SER A 67 -7.41 4.51 -0.26
C SER A 67 -6.94 3.06 -0.19
N TRP A 68 -5.64 2.86 -0.06
CA TRP A 68 -5.05 1.56 0.33
C TRP A 68 -5.28 1.27 1.83
N THR A 69 -6.43 1.69 2.38
CA THR A 69 -6.70 1.57 3.80
C THR A 69 -7.10 0.14 4.13
N HIS A 70 -6.15 -0.57 4.73
CA HIS A 70 -6.38 -1.85 5.38
C HIS A 70 -7.35 -1.65 6.55
N ILE A 71 -8.53 -2.26 6.48
CA ILE A 71 -9.57 -2.31 7.52
C ILE A 71 -9.00 -2.83 8.85
N THR A 72 -7.92 -3.62 8.81
CA THR A 72 -7.25 -4.20 10.00
C THR A 72 -6.05 -3.42 10.53
N ARG A 73 -5.58 -2.36 9.86
CA ARG A 73 -4.67 -1.39 10.51
C ARG A 73 -5.51 -0.21 10.97
N PRO A 74 -5.69 -0.01 12.29
CA PRO A 74 -6.29 1.23 12.80
C PRO A 74 -5.58 2.41 12.15
N SER A 75 -6.30 3.49 11.86
CA SER A 75 -5.72 4.75 11.34
C SER A 75 -4.53 5.23 12.19
N GLU A 76 -4.47 4.80 13.45
CA GLU A 76 -3.37 4.93 14.41
C GLU A 76 -2.09 4.21 13.98
N ALA A 77 -2.16 2.99 13.42
CA ALA A 77 -1.00 2.26 12.93
C ALA A 77 -0.39 2.91 11.68
N ARG A 78 -1.22 3.54 10.83
CA ARG A 78 -0.74 4.38 9.72
C ARG A 78 -0.07 5.65 10.23
N ARG A 79 -0.67 6.35 11.21
CA ARG A 79 -0.04 7.51 11.88
C ARG A 79 1.27 7.13 12.57
N ALA A 80 1.32 5.98 13.23
CA ALA A 80 2.51 5.46 13.87
C ALA A 80 3.62 5.18 12.85
N SER A 81 3.30 4.53 11.73
CA SER A 81 4.28 4.29 10.66
C SER A 81 4.82 5.62 10.09
N LEU A 82 3.95 6.59 9.81
CA LEU A 82 4.35 7.91 9.31
C LEU A 82 5.13 8.74 10.34
N ALA A 83 4.86 8.55 11.64
CA ALA A 83 5.63 9.17 12.72
C ALA A 83 7.01 8.52 12.86
N MET A 84 7.11 7.20 12.72
CA MET A 84 8.38 6.47 12.73
C MET A 84 9.26 6.86 11.53
N ASP A 85 8.67 6.97 10.33
CA ASP A 85 9.40 7.42 9.13
C ASP A 85 9.92 8.87 9.29
N ARG A 86 9.13 9.74 9.93
CA ARG A 86 9.53 11.13 10.23
C ARG A 86 10.63 11.23 11.30
N LEU A 87 10.67 10.29 12.26
CA LEU A 87 11.72 10.20 13.27
C LEU A 87 13.02 9.63 12.68
N ALA A 88 12.92 8.70 11.73
CA ALA A 88 14.08 8.19 10.99
C ALA A 88 14.75 9.30 10.15
N ASP A 89 13.95 10.15 9.50
CA ASP A 89 14.41 11.32 8.74
C ASP A 89 15.06 12.40 9.65
N GLN A 90 14.60 12.54 10.88
CA GLN A 90 15.21 13.44 11.88
C GLN A 90 16.55 12.90 12.43
N GLY A 91 16.76 11.58 12.42
CA GLY A 91 18.00 10.94 12.87
C GLY A 91 19.18 11.08 11.90
N GLU A 92 18.92 11.30 10.60
CA GLU A 92 19.97 11.49 9.59
C GLU A 92 20.57 12.90 9.57
N THR A 93 19.88 13.90 10.15
CA THR A 93 20.41 15.28 10.23
C THR A 93 21.42 15.49 11.37
N ALA A 94 21.63 14.48 12.23
CA ALA A 94 22.44 14.59 13.44
C ALA A 94 23.63 13.62 13.49
N THR A 95 24.36 13.41 12.40
CA THR A 95 25.71 12.78 12.37
C THR A 95 26.31 13.10 10.99
N ARG A 96 27.36 13.88 10.76
CA ARG A 96 28.50 14.44 11.51
C ARG A 96 29.15 15.48 10.55
N PRO A 97 29.80 16.57 11.01
CA PRO A 97 31.22 16.41 11.36
C PRO A 97 31.73 17.40 12.42
N PHE A 98 32.46 16.90 13.41
CA PHE A 98 33.79 17.44 13.73
C PHE A 98 34.49 16.53 14.74
N MET A 99 35.54 15.87 14.29
CA MET A 99 36.69 15.63 15.14
C MET A 99 37.26 16.99 15.53
N LEU A 100 37.17 17.38 16.80
CA LEU A 100 38.19 18.20 17.43
C LEU A 100 38.18 17.90 18.93
N GLY A 101 39.38 17.77 19.49
CA GLY A 101 39.63 17.01 20.69
C GLY A 101 39.07 17.60 21.98
N TRP A 102 39.27 16.85 23.06
CA TRP A 102 39.80 17.38 24.30
C TRP A 102 40.42 16.27 25.15
N LYS A 103 41.46 16.66 25.89
CA LYS A 103 42.49 15.86 26.55
C LYS A 103 42.00 15.10 27.80
N ARG A 104 42.72 14.01 28.09
CA ARG A 104 43.25 13.51 29.39
C ARG A 104 42.82 14.27 30.67
N GLN A 105 42.45 13.49 31.71
CA GLN A 105 42.65 13.63 33.19
C GLN A 105 41.41 13.00 33.87
N LYS A 106 41.44 12.09 34.87
CA LYS A 106 42.43 11.46 35.76
C LYS A 106 42.01 9.99 35.94
#